data_AF-A0A349YF07-F1
#
_entry.id   AF-A0A349YF07-F1
#
_cell.length_a   1.000
_cell.length_b   1.000
_cell.length_c   1.000
_cell.angle_alpha   90.00
_cell.angle_beta   90.00
_cell.angle_gamma   90.00
#
_symmetry.space_group_name_H-M   'P 1'
#
loop_
_entity.id
_entity.type
_entity.pdbx_description
1 polymer ?
#
loop_
_entity_poly.entity_id
_entity_poly.type
_entity_poly.pdbx_seq_one_letter_code
_entity_poly.pdbx_strand_id
1 'polypeptide(L)'
;MDQSGAMVSEITRLNSEEVTADLGAEIPQVAIGKSQDVKVNVEQRRRVVPIVFGKEYLRQYLPEAIKHCRATTESNTSKNISNKMRSATGNKTLIAHFLRRTLKALSDSVDANKSHVAAIGGWSGGSTVISASMQQYGAAGLSSSKGFKAVHDTSRKILACVLEVLEAEHGDNVVNITR
;
A
#
# COMPACT_ATOMS: atom_id res chain seq x y z
N MET A 1 1.75 0.87 4.45
CA MET A 1 2.17 -0.55 4.39
C MET A 1 0.95 -1.46 4.46
N ASP A 2 -0.03 -1.19 5.32
CA ASP A 2 -1.21 -2.05 5.49
C ASP A 2 -2.12 -2.14 4.27
N GLN A 3 -2.26 -1.06 3.49
CA GLN A 3 -3.09 -1.08 2.26
C GLN A 3 -2.42 -1.82 1.08
N SER A 4 -1.09 -1.99 1.11
CA SER A 4 -0.28 -2.39 -0.05
C SER A 4 0.63 -3.59 0.18
N GLY A 5 0.76 -4.00 1.43
CA GLY A 5 1.83 -4.87 1.91
C GLY A 5 3.24 -4.31 1.66
N ALA A 6 3.40 -3.04 1.26
CA ALA A 6 4.68 -2.53 0.78
C ALA A 6 5.78 -2.64 1.84
N MET A 7 6.98 -3.01 1.41
CA MET A 7 8.18 -2.98 2.26
C MET A 7 8.80 -1.58 2.26
N VAL A 8 9.63 -1.28 3.27
CA VAL A 8 10.36 0.00 3.34
C VAL A 8 11.17 0.22 2.07
N SER A 9 11.92 -0.79 1.64
CA SER A 9 12.73 -0.65 0.42
C SER A 9 11.90 -0.44 -0.86
N GLU A 10 10.63 -0.87 -0.90
CA GLU A 10 9.74 -0.52 -2.00
C GLU A 10 9.33 0.96 -1.94
N ILE A 11 9.03 1.47 -0.74
CA ILE A 11 8.69 2.88 -0.51
C ILE A 11 9.86 3.80 -0.86
N THR A 12 11.10 3.45 -0.48
CA THR A 12 12.32 4.23 -0.79
C THR A 12 12.50 4.46 -2.30
N ARG A 13 12.02 3.54 -3.13
CA ARG A 13 12.18 3.54 -4.59
C ARG A 13 11.04 4.22 -5.34
N LEU A 14 9.99 4.67 -4.66
CA LEU A 14 8.91 5.42 -5.28
C LEU A 14 9.42 6.75 -5.83
N ASN A 15 8.85 7.20 -6.94
CA ASN A 15 9.03 8.54 -7.47
C ASN A 15 7.94 9.45 -6.89
N SER A 16 8.32 10.53 -6.19
CA SER A 16 7.38 11.42 -5.51
C SER A 16 6.43 12.15 -6.47
N GLU A 17 6.88 12.48 -7.68
CA GLU A 17 6.05 13.15 -8.69
C GLU A 17 5.01 12.18 -9.26
N GLU A 18 5.44 10.97 -9.63
CA GLU A 18 4.55 9.91 -10.13
C GLU A 18 3.51 9.53 -9.07
N VAL A 19 3.93 9.39 -7.80
CA VAL A 19 3.01 9.12 -6.69
C VAL A 19 1.97 10.23 -6.53
N THR A 20 2.36 11.49 -6.66
CA THR A 20 1.42 12.62 -6.55
C THR A 20 0.38 12.57 -7.67
N ALA A 21 0.80 12.25 -8.90
CA ALA A 21 -0.10 12.07 -10.03
C ALA A 21 -1.03 10.85 -9.85
N ASP A 22 -0.49 9.72 -9.42
CA ASP A 22 -1.24 8.47 -9.16
C ASP A 22 -2.31 8.67 -8.07
N LEU A 23 -2.02 9.45 -7.02
CA LEU A 23 -2.99 9.78 -5.97
C LEU A 23 -4.09 10.74 -6.43
N GLY A 24 -3.87 11.49 -7.51
CA GLY A 24 -4.86 12.40 -8.12
C GLY A 24 -5.80 11.73 -9.14
N ALA A 25 -5.63 10.43 -9.39
CA ALA A 25 -6.47 9.68 -10.32
C ALA A 25 -7.90 9.47 -9.81
N GLU A 26 -8.82 9.13 -10.72
CA GLU A 26 -10.24 8.83 -10.39
C GLU A 26 -10.35 7.74 -9.31
N ILE A 27 -9.58 6.66 -9.47
CA ILE A 27 -9.31 5.70 -8.40
C ILE A 27 -7.89 5.99 -7.89
N PRO A 28 -7.73 6.62 -6.70
CA PRO A 28 -6.43 6.91 -6.15
C PRO A 28 -5.58 5.65 -6.04
N GLN A 29 -4.33 5.73 -6.46
CA GLN A 29 -3.47 4.56 -6.53
C GLN A 29 -2.00 4.92 -6.25
N VAL A 30 -1.16 3.90 -6.12
CA VAL A 30 0.31 4.04 -6.10
C VAL A 30 0.92 2.88 -6.88
N ALA A 31 1.73 3.18 -7.87
CA ALA A 31 2.53 2.18 -8.57
C ALA A 31 3.83 1.85 -7.83
N ILE A 32 4.06 0.57 -7.57
CA ILE A 32 5.26 0.05 -6.89
C ILE A 32 6.11 -0.72 -7.91
N GLY A 33 7.43 -0.44 -7.93
CA GLY A 33 8.39 -1.16 -8.76
C GLY A 33 8.52 -0.66 -10.21
N LYS A 34 7.99 0.52 -10.54
CA LYS A 34 8.11 1.13 -11.89
C LYS A 34 9.54 1.53 -12.28
N SER A 35 10.43 1.80 -11.32
CA SER A 35 11.82 2.18 -11.61
C SER A 35 12.55 1.11 -12.43
N GLN A 36 13.35 1.51 -13.41
CA GLN A 36 14.00 0.60 -14.37
C GLN A 36 15.20 -0.18 -13.79
N ASP A 37 15.80 0.26 -12.67
CA ASP A 37 17.00 -0.34 -12.05
C ASP A 37 16.76 -1.63 -11.25
N VAL A 38 15.84 -2.48 -11.70
CA VAL A 38 15.28 -3.53 -10.87
C VAL A 38 15.86 -4.91 -11.22
N LYS A 39 16.55 -5.54 -10.25
CA LYS A 39 16.98 -6.95 -10.33
C LYS A 39 15.77 -7.87 -10.56
N VAL A 40 15.95 -8.90 -11.39
CA VAL A 40 14.94 -9.87 -11.89
C VAL A 40 13.94 -10.38 -10.83
N ASN A 41 14.36 -10.57 -9.56
CA ASN A 41 13.48 -11.01 -8.47
C ASN A 41 12.43 -9.99 -8.01
N VAL A 42 12.54 -8.73 -8.44
CA VAL A 42 11.65 -7.63 -8.05
C VAL A 42 10.69 -7.25 -9.19
N GLU A 43 10.92 -7.72 -10.43
CA GLU A 43 9.91 -7.63 -11.50
C GLU A 43 8.61 -8.34 -11.12
N GLN A 44 8.72 -9.43 -10.35
CA GLN A 44 7.57 -10.17 -9.79
C GLN A 44 6.78 -9.39 -8.73
N ARG A 45 7.28 -8.24 -8.25
CA ARG A 45 6.62 -7.38 -7.26
C ARG A 45 6.07 -6.08 -7.82
N ARG A 46 6.25 -5.84 -9.13
CA ARG A 46 5.62 -4.70 -9.80
C ARG A 46 4.11 -4.83 -9.68
N ARG A 47 3.46 -3.76 -9.23
CA ARG A 47 2.02 -3.72 -9.01
C ARG A 47 1.55 -2.29 -8.92
N VAL A 48 0.25 -2.11 -9.14
CA VAL A 48 -0.43 -0.86 -8.85
C VAL A 48 -1.42 -1.13 -7.73
N VAL A 49 -1.28 -0.37 -6.64
CA VAL A 49 -2.07 -0.57 -5.43
C VAL A 49 -3.15 0.49 -5.35
N PRO A 50 -4.43 0.12 -5.23
CA PRO A 50 -5.49 1.07 -4.93
C PRO A 50 -5.35 1.64 -3.52
N ILE A 51 -5.56 2.94 -3.38
CA ILE A 51 -5.55 3.65 -2.10
C ILE A 51 -7.00 3.90 -1.69
N VAL A 52 -7.41 3.32 -0.56
CA VAL A 52 -8.82 3.31 -0.13
C VAL A 52 -9.12 4.27 1.02
N PHE A 53 -8.10 4.70 1.78
CA PHE A 53 -8.23 5.73 2.83
C PHE A 53 -6.99 6.61 2.92
N GLY A 54 -7.15 7.80 3.51
CA GLY A 54 -6.06 8.72 3.78
C GLY A 54 -5.38 9.30 2.53
N LYS A 55 -6.10 9.43 1.41
CA LYS A 55 -5.52 9.90 0.14
C LYS A 55 -4.81 11.25 0.29
N GLU A 56 -5.43 12.21 0.99
CA GLU A 56 -4.87 13.55 1.16
C GLU A 56 -3.68 13.54 2.11
N TYR A 57 -3.75 12.74 3.17
CA TYR A 57 -2.62 12.51 4.06
C TYR A 57 -1.42 11.90 3.31
N LEU A 58 -1.66 10.89 2.47
CA LEU A 58 -0.60 10.33 1.62
C LEU A 58 -0.08 11.37 0.62
N ARG A 59 -0.96 12.15 -0.02
CA ARG A 59 -0.53 13.20 -0.96
C ARG A 59 0.37 14.24 -0.30
N GLN A 60 0.06 14.60 0.96
CA GLN A 60 0.83 15.57 1.73
C GLN A 60 2.16 15.01 2.24
N TYR A 61 2.17 13.79 2.82
CA TYR A 61 3.31 13.31 3.60
C TYR A 61 4.12 12.19 2.94
N LEU A 62 3.59 11.49 1.94
CA LEU A 62 4.32 10.41 1.26
C LEU A 62 5.60 10.91 0.55
N PRO A 63 5.64 12.08 -0.12
CA PRO A 63 6.88 12.62 -0.68
C PRO A 63 7.99 12.81 0.35
N GLU A 64 7.64 13.33 1.54
CA GLU A 64 8.58 13.50 2.64
C GLU A 64 9.01 12.15 3.22
N ALA A 65 8.08 11.21 3.38
CA ALA A 65 8.39 9.86 3.84
C ALA A 65 9.36 9.15 2.88
N ILE A 66 9.21 9.31 1.56
CA ILE A 66 10.15 8.79 0.56
C ILE A 66 11.54 9.41 0.77
N LYS A 67 11.62 10.74 0.91
CA LYS A 67 12.88 11.45 1.18
C LYS A 67 13.56 10.94 2.46
N HIS A 68 12.79 10.79 3.54
CA HIS A 68 13.28 10.24 4.80
C HIS A 68 13.82 8.82 4.62
N CYS A 69 13.08 7.95 3.94
CA CYS A 69 13.49 6.57 3.69
C CYS A 69 14.76 6.46 2.83
N ARG A 70 15.07 7.46 2.00
CA ARG A 70 16.33 7.54 1.23
C ARG A 70 17.51 8.07 2.05
N ALA A 71 17.23 8.90 3.05
CA ALA A 71 18.24 9.50 3.92
C ALA A 71 18.69 8.59 5.08
N THR A 72 18.07 7.40 5.24
CA THR A 72 18.42 6.44 6.30
C THR A 72 18.44 5.01 5.76
N THR A 73 18.81 4.05 6.61
CA THR A 73 18.81 2.63 6.25
C THR A 73 17.41 2.02 6.38
N GLU A 74 17.15 0.98 5.59
CA GLU A 74 15.90 0.20 5.69
C GLU A 74 15.66 -0.35 7.11
N SER A 75 16.72 -0.78 7.79
CA SER A 75 16.67 -1.28 9.16
C SER A 75 16.25 -0.20 10.16
N ASN A 76 16.75 1.03 10.00
CA ASN A 76 16.37 2.15 10.86
C ASN A 76 14.91 2.54 10.68
N THR A 77 14.44 2.70 9.45
CA THR A 77 13.02 2.98 9.18
C THR A 77 12.12 1.88 9.73
N SER A 78 12.48 0.60 9.51
CA SER A 78 11.72 -0.54 10.03
C SER A 78 11.69 -0.56 11.56
N LYS A 79 12.81 -0.21 12.22
CA LYS A 79 12.88 -0.08 13.68
C LYS A 79 11.98 1.05 14.19
N ASN A 80 11.98 2.21 13.53
CA ASN A 80 11.11 3.33 13.88
C ASN A 80 9.63 2.98 13.76
N ILE A 81 9.22 2.32 12.67
CA ILE A 81 7.84 1.83 12.49
C ILE A 81 7.48 0.83 13.61
N SER A 82 8.37 -0.13 13.88
CA SER A 82 8.16 -1.12 14.94
C SER A 82 7.98 -0.45 16.32
N ASN A 83 8.80 0.55 16.64
CA ASN A 83 8.69 1.30 17.89
C ASN A 83 7.35 2.04 17.99
N LYS A 84 6.89 2.69 16.91
CA LYS A 84 5.57 3.34 16.88
C LYS A 84 4.44 2.34 17.11
N MET A 85 4.47 1.18 16.46
CA MET A 85 3.47 0.12 16.67
C MET A 85 3.46 -0.38 18.12
N ARG A 86 4.63 -0.62 18.71
CA ARG A 86 4.76 -1.07 20.10
C ARG A 86 4.25 -0.03 21.09
N SER A 87 4.55 1.24 20.85
CA SER A 87 4.07 2.35 21.67
C SER A 87 2.55 2.50 21.60
N ALA A 88 1.97 2.46 20.38
CA ALA A 88 0.54 2.60 20.19
C ALA A 88 -0.28 1.45 20.79
N THR A 89 0.24 0.22 20.74
CA THR A 89 -0.50 -1.00 21.14
C THR A 89 -0.10 -1.55 22.51
N GLY A 90 1.02 -1.13 23.09
CA GLY A 90 1.65 -1.76 24.25
C GLY A 90 2.28 -3.14 23.97
N ASN A 91 2.13 -3.69 22.76
CA ASN A 91 2.65 -5.02 22.42
C ASN A 91 4.10 -4.95 21.93
N LYS A 92 5.04 -5.35 22.80
CA LYS A 92 6.50 -5.31 22.57
C LYS A 92 6.99 -6.25 21.44
N THR A 93 6.19 -7.22 21.01
CA THR A 93 6.60 -8.21 20.00
C THR A 93 6.39 -7.75 18.55
N LEU A 94 5.65 -6.65 18.36
CA LEU A 94 5.32 -6.18 17.01
C LEU A 94 6.56 -5.70 16.26
N ILE A 95 6.60 -6.00 14.97
CA ILE A 95 7.63 -5.52 14.03
C ILE A 95 6.95 -5.03 12.75
N ALA A 96 7.62 -4.14 12.01
CA ALA A 96 7.09 -3.53 10.79
C ALA A 96 6.56 -4.55 9.76
N HIS A 97 7.21 -5.72 9.62
CA HIS A 97 6.76 -6.78 8.71
C HIS A 97 5.36 -7.32 9.04
N PHE A 98 4.90 -7.17 10.28
CA PHE A 98 3.57 -7.65 10.68
C PHE A 98 2.46 -6.85 10.00
N LEU A 99 2.68 -5.60 9.59
CA LEU A 99 1.72 -4.82 8.80
C LEU A 99 1.35 -5.53 7.49
N ARG A 100 2.34 -6.12 6.81
CA ARG A 100 2.09 -6.95 5.62
C ARG A 100 1.33 -8.24 5.95
N ARG A 101 1.55 -8.82 7.14
CA ARG A 101 0.80 -9.99 7.61
C ARG A 101 -0.62 -9.62 8.00
N THR A 102 -0.85 -8.42 8.53
CA THR A 102 -2.18 -7.88 8.82
C THR A 102 -3.02 -7.81 7.55
N LEU A 103 -2.47 -7.27 6.45
CA LEU A 103 -3.16 -7.29 5.16
C LEU A 103 -3.60 -8.70 4.76
N LYS A 104 -2.71 -9.70 4.92
CA LYS A 104 -3.03 -11.10 4.60
C LYS A 104 -4.13 -11.65 5.51
N ALA A 105 -4.01 -11.43 6.82
CA ALA A 105 -4.99 -11.89 7.81
C ALA A 105 -6.38 -11.29 7.57
N LEU A 106 -6.46 -9.98 7.30
CA LEU A 106 -7.71 -9.29 6.95
C LEU A 106 -8.30 -9.81 5.64
N SER A 107 -7.44 -10.11 4.66
CA SER A 107 -7.88 -10.71 3.40
C SER A 107 -8.52 -12.08 3.60
N ASP A 108 -7.92 -12.90 4.47
CA ASP A 108 -8.42 -14.22 4.79
C ASP A 108 -9.71 -14.16 5.62
N SER A 109 -9.85 -13.17 6.52
CA SER A 109 -11.06 -13.02 7.35
C SER A 109 -12.31 -12.61 6.58
N VAL A 110 -12.16 -12.00 5.39
CA VAL A 110 -13.29 -11.57 4.56
C VAL A 110 -13.50 -12.47 3.33
N ASP A 111 -12.80 -13.60 3.26
CA ASP A 111 -12.76 -14.48 2.08
C ASP A 111 -12.52 -13.67 0.78
N ALA A 112 -11.46 -12.87 0.79
CA ALA A 112 -11.10 -12.05 -0.36
C ALA A 112 -10.59 -12.90 -1.53
N ASN A 113 -10.85 -12.47 -2.76
CA ASN A 113 -10.34 -13.14 -3.96
C ASN A 113 -8.81 -13.21 -3.91
N LYS A 114 -8.27 -14.44 -3.90
CA LYS A 114 -6.83 -14.69 -3.70
C LYS A 114 -5.96 -14.06 -4.79
N SER A 115 -6.42 -14.01 -6.03
CA SER A 115 -5.67 -13.39 -7.14
C SER A 115 -5.65 -11.87 -7.02
N HIS A 116 -6.74 -11.25 -6.56
CA HIS A 116 -6.76 -9.80 -6.28
C HIS A 116 -5.84 -9.46 -5.09
N VAL A 117 -5.90 -10.26 -4.02
CA VAL A 117 -5.02 -10.13 -2.85
C VAL A 117 -3.55 -10.27 -3.24
N ALA A 118 -3.25 -11.21 -4.14
CA ALA A 118 -1.90 -11.37 -4.70
C ALA A 118 -1.48 -10.14 -5.52
N ALA A 119 -2.38 -9.54 -6.30
CA ALA A 119 -2.12 -8.31 -7.05
C ALA A 119 -1.83 -7.11 -6.12
N ILE A 120 -2.61 -6.94 -5.04
CA ILE A 120 -2.42 -5.87 -4.04
C ILE A 120 -1.09 -6.04 -3.30
N GLY A 121 -0.83 -7.26 -2.81
CA GLY A 121 0.35 -7.56 -2.01
C GLY A 121 1.63 -7.67 -2.83
N GLY A 122 1.56 -7.90 -4.14
CA GLY A 122 2.75 -8.30 -4.92
C GLY A 122 3.21 -9.70 -4.56
N TRP A 123 2.26 -10.62 -4.39
CA TRP A 123 2.52 -12.05 -4.22
C TRP A 123 2.31 -12.79 -5.55
N SER A 124 2.84 -14.00 -5.63
CA SER A 124 2.68 -14.88 -6.80
C SER A 124 1.20 -15.05 -7.15
N GLY A 125 0.89 -14.97 -8.45
CA GLY A 125 -0.49 -15.05 -8.96
C GLY A 125 -1.21 -13.71 -9.13
N GLY A 126 -0.60 -12.58 -8.76
CA GLY A 126 -1.20 -11.25 -8.97
C GLY A 126 -1.21 -10.78 -10.43
N SER A 127 -0.25 -11.23 -11.24
CA SER A 127 -0.11 -10.84 -12.65
C SER A 127 -1.20 -11.40 -13.56
N THR A 128 -2.03 -12.34 -13.08
CA THR A 128 -3.18 -12.87 -13.82
C THR A 128 -4.36 -11.89 -13.88
N VAL A 129 -4.38 -10.90 -12.98
CA VAL A 129 -5.45 -9.90 -12.85
C VAL A 129 -5.04 -8.56 -13.47
N ILE A 130 -3.81 -8.14 -13.18
CA ILE A 130 -3.19 -6.94 -13.75
C ILE A 130 -1.90 -7.39 -14.43
N SER A 131 -1.93 -7.48 -15.76
CA SER A 131 -0.77 -7.91 -16.54
C SER A 131 0.39 -6.92 -16.43
N ALA A 132 1.61 -7.37 -16.70
CA ALA A 132 2.79 -6.50 -16.72
C ALA A 132 2.62 -5.31 -17.68
N SER A 133 1.96 -5.51 -18.83
CA SER A 133 1.65 -4.44 -19.78
C SER A 133 0.64 -3.43 -19.21
N MET A 134 -0.37 -3.88 -18.46
CA MET A 134 -1.32 -2.96 -17.81
C MET A 134 -0.66 -2.12 -16.71
N GLN A 135 0.40 -2.61 -16.07
CA GLN A 135 1.15 -1.84 -15.06
C GLN A 135 1.92 -0.66 -15.67
N GLN A 136 2.12 -0.65 -17.00
CA GLN A 136 2.71 0.47 -17.74
C GLN A 136 1.67 1.55 -18.08
N TYR A 137 0.37 1.27 -17.94
CA TYR A 137 -0.65 2.27 -18.20
C TYR A 137 -0.54 3.41 -17.19
N GLY A 138 -0.75 4.64 -17.68
CA GLY A 138 -0.95 5.80 -16.82
C GLY A 138 -2.21 5.64 -15.98
N ALA A 139 -2.34 6.43 -14.92
CA ALA A 139 -3.40 6.25 -13.93
C ALA A 139 -4.82 6.29 -14.50
N ALA A 140 -5.06 7.15 -15.51
CA ALA A 140 -6.34 7.20 -16.23
C ALA A 140 -6.65 5.91 -17.00
N GLY A 141 -5.65 5.32 -17.67
CA GLY A 141 -5.82 4.07 -18.41
C GLY A 141 -6.09 2.88 -17.50
N LEU A 142 -5.47 2.84 -16.33
CA LEU A 142 -5.68 1.74 -15.38
C LEU A 142 -7.01 1.87 -14.63
N SER A 143 -7.40 3.08 -14.23
CA SER A 143 -8.66 3.36 -13.52
C SER A 143 -9.90 2.92 -14.30
N SER A 144 -9.84 2.93 -15.64
CA SER A 144 -10.93 2.46 -16.49
C SER A 144 -11.00 0.94 -16.65
N SER A 145 -9.93 0.21 -16.28
CA SER A 145 -9.86 -1.24 -16.50
C SER A 145 -10.74 -2.02 -15.50
N LYS A 146 -11.47 -3.03 -16.00
CA LYS A 146 -12.32 -3.90 -15.17
C LYS A 146 -11.52 -4.65 -14.11
N GLY A 147 -10.32 -5.12 -14.47
CA GLY A 147 -9.43 -5.83 -13.54
C GLY A 147 -8.99 -4.95 -12.37
N PHE A 148 -8.60 -3.70 -12.63
CA PHE A 148 -8.19 -2.79 -11.55
C PHE A 148 -9.36 -2.35 -10.67
N LYS A 149 -10.55 -2.11 -11.25
CA LYS A 149 -11.78 -1.86 -10.47
C LYS A 149 -12.09 -3.01 -9.52
N ALA A 150 -12.02 -4.26 -9.99
CA ALA A 150 -12.24 -5.43 -9.15
C ALA A 150 -11.19 -5.56 -8.02
N VAL A 151 -9.94 -5.20 -8.29
CA VAL A 151 -8.87 -5.14 -7.27
C VAL A 151 -9.12 -4.04 -6.25
N HIS A 152 -9.55 -2.86 -6.69
CA HIS A 152 -9.97 -1.75 -5.83
C HIS A 152 -11.12 -2.14 -4.91
N ASP A 153 -12.18 -2.76 -5.45
CA ASP A 153 -13.34 -3.18 -4.66
C ASP A 153 -12.97 -4.26 -3.64
N THR A 154 -12.04 -5.14 -4.01
CA THR A 154 -11.49 -6.14 -3.07
C THR A 154 -10.67 -5.47 -1.97
N SER A 155 -9.85 -4.46 -2.29
CA SER A 155 -9.11 -3.69 -1.30
C SER A 155 -10.04 -2.99 -0.31
N ARG A 156 -11.14 -2.39 -0.80
CA ARG A 156 -12.19 -1.81 0.07
C ARG A 156 -12.83 -2.85 0.98
N LYS A 157 -13.14 -4.05 0.46
CA LYS A 157 -13.70 -5.16 1.26
C LYS A 157 -12.73 -5.58 2.38
N ILE A 158 -11.43 -5.71 2.07
CA ILE A 158 -10.40 -6.11 3.04
C ILE A 158 -10.26 -5.08 4.17
N LEU A 159 -10.37 -3.79 3.83
CA LEU A 159 -10.12 -2.69 4.76
C LEU A 159 -11.40 -2.09 5.35
N ALA A 160 -12.56 -2.67 5.06
CA ALA A 160 -13.86 -2.19 5.54
C ALA A 160 -13.91 -2.12 7.07
N CYS A 161 -13.42 -3.15 7.78
CA CYS A 161 -13.40 -3.14 9.24
C CYS A 161 -12.54 -2.01 9.84
N VAL A 162 -11.50 -1.56 9.13
CA VAL A 162 -10.68 -0.42 9.55
C VAL A 162 -11.41 0.89 9.24
N LEU A 163 -11.99 1.00 8.04
CA LEU A 163 -12.77 2.17 7.62
C LEU A 163 -13.96 2.43 8.54
N GLU A 164 -14.73 1.40 8.86
CA GLU A 164 -15.90 1.47 9.74
C GLU A 164 -15.53 2.01 11.12
N VAL A 165 -14.44 1.51 11.71
CA VAL A 165 -13.95 1.99 13.01
C VAL A 165 -13.48 3.45 12.92
N LEU A 166 -12.70 3.79 11.90
CA LEU A 166 -12.19 5.16 11.73
C LEU A 166 -13.34 6.17 11.55
N GLU A 167 -14.29 5.85 10.68
CA GLU A 167 -15.45 6.71 10.40
C GLU A 167 -16.38 6.81 11.61
N ALA A 168 -16.64 5.70 12.32
CA ALA A 168 -17.52 5.69 13.48
C ALA A 168 -16.94 6.41 14.71
N GLU A 169 -15.64 6.25 14.98
CA GLU A 169 -15.02 6.79 16.20
C GLU A 169 -14.45 8.20 16.02
N HIS A 170 -14.04 8.56 14.80
CA HIS A 170 -13.27 9.80 14.57
C HIS A 170 -13.89 10.74 13.53
N GLY A 171 -14.89 10.29 12.76
CA GLY A 171 -15.49 11.09 11.68
C GLY A 171 -14.52 11.42 10.52
N ASP A 172 -13.33 10.85 10.54
CA ASP A 172 -12.28 10.99 9.53
C ASP A 172 -11.55 9.63 9.39
N ASN A 173 -11.07 9.33 8.19
CA ASN A 173 -10.29 8.12 7.90
C ASN A 173 -8.77 8.30 8.14
N VAL A 174 -8.40 9.39 8.81
CA VAL A 174 -7.05 9.71 9.29
C VAL A 174 -7.13 10.10 10.76
N VAL A 175 -6.29 9.49 11.59
CA VAL A 175 -6.24 9.74 13.04
C VAL A 175 -4.87 10.21 13.47
N ASN A 176 -4.83 11.19 14.38
CA ASN A 176 -3.58 11.66 14.99
C ASN A 176 -3.20 10.75 16.15
N ILE A 177 -2.07 10.08 16.03
CA ILE A 177 -1.48 9.30 17.12
C ILE A 177 -0.57 10.23 17.91
N THR A 178 -1.15 11.13 18.70
CA THR A 178 -0.41 11.93 19.68
C THR A 178 -0.33 11.15 20.99
N ARG A 179 0.80 10.48 21.20
CA ARG A 179 1.23 9.96 22.51
C ARG A 179 2.74 10.11 22.64
#